data_AF-A0AAN7BM88-F1
#
_entry.id   AF-A0AAN7BM88-F1
#
_cell.length_a   1.000
_cell.length_b   1.000
_cell.length_c   1.000
_cell.angle_alpha   90.00
_cell.angle_beta   90.00
_cell.angle_gamma   90.00
#
_symmetry.space_group_name_H-M   'P 1'
#
loop_
_entity.id
_entity.type
_entity.pdbx_description
1 polymer ?
#
loop_
_entity_poly.entity_id
_entity_poly.type
_entity_poly.pdbx_seq_one_letter_code
_entity_poly.pdbx_strand_id
1 'polypeptide(L)'
;MSSPIHVNDSIQAIDDTSWLTGEKILLSRQPAPPTNPNQPSWSDGRGAFFVLSNAPSPLPQCEAHPADSTELPRVYAVGDQSAVWRAGEAFIKAQNLTHPKRTREHTTLEFLQSKELFDFKIPHVLYHGEWDARYYMIVSRVPGQTLIEAWPTMDEELRQYYVHRVADLCTKMAEWKGEAICGVDGGKLTELYLSKGKGVDPDILKKNCMGMGMDVSCLVFYHCDLRPGNILVEPDNNRGIGIIDWETAGYVPREWVRTKFHLSSGMDFPDVEDMQKKSDWRRLVSRRLAEMGITEAINGWVTFQDV
;
A
#
# COMPACT_ATOMS: atom_id res chain seq x y z
N MET A 1 7.79 -17.66 29.12
CA MET A 1 7.64 -16.65 28.05
C MET A 1 6.65 -17.23 27.07
N SER A 2 5.48 -16.62 26.89
CA SER A 2 4.54 -17.06 25.85
C SER A 2 5.24 -16.96 24.50
N SER A 3 5.01 -17.93 23.62
CA SER A 3 5.42 -17.81 22.22
C SER A 3 4.80 -16.54 21.64
N PRO A 4 5.52 -15.77 20.80
CA PRO A 4 4.93 -14.61 20.15
C PRO A 4 3.70 -15.04 19.35
N ILE A 5 2.56 -14.40 19.62
CA ILE A 5 1.28 -14.63 18.92
C ILE A 5 1.56 -14.46 17.43
N HIS A 6 1.11 -15.36 16.54
CA HIS A 6 1.33 -15.25 15.10
C HIS A 6 0.73 -13.92 14.54
N VAL A 7 1.30 -13.31 13.49
CA VAL A 7 0.82 -12.02 12.93
C VAL A 7 -0.65 -12.11 12.56
N ASN A 8 -1.06 -13.22 11.93
CA ASN A 8 -2.44 -13.50 11.55
C ASN A 8 -3.43 -13.58 12.73
N ASP A 9 -2.93 -13.68 13.95
CA ASP A 9 -3.70 -13.77 15.20
C ASP A 9 -3.53 -12.49 16.04
N SER A 10 -3.04 -11.40 15.44
CA SER A 10 -2.82 -10.13 16.14
C SER A 10 -4.10 -9.47 16.65
N ILE A 11 -5.26 -9.86 16.12
CA ILE A 11 -6.58 -9.45 16.63
C ILE A 11 -7.17 -10.65 17.37
N GLN A 12 -7.63 -10.41 18.60
CA GLN A 12 -8.32 -11.38 19.43
C GLN A 12 -9.67 -10.80 19.87
N ALA A 13 -10.70 -11.63 19.92
CA ALA A 13 -12.04 -11.19 20.33
C ALA A 13 -12.14 -11.20 21.86
N ILE A 14 -12.74 -10.16 22.44
CA ILE A 14 -13.09 -10.11 23.87
C ILE A 14 -14.57 -10.47 24.03
N ASP A 15 -15.41 -9.84 23.21
CA ASP A 15 -16.85 -10.06 23.09
C ASP A 15 -17.30 -9.67 21.66
N ASP A 16 -18.61 -9.68 21.40
CA ASP A 16 -19.20 -9.37 20.09
C ASP A 16 -18.98 -7.91 19.62
N THR A 17 -18.47 -7.04 20.49
CA THR A 17 -18.31 -5.60 20.25
C THR A 17 -16.92 -5.09 20.56
N SER A 18 -16.00 -5.92 21.06
CA SER A 18 -14.68 -5.49 21.49
C SER A 18 -13.58 -6.49 21.11
N TRP A 19 -12.45 -5.95 20.65
CA TRP A 19 -11.30 -6.71 20.18
C TRP A 19 -10.01 -6.14 20.75
N LEU A 20 -9.07 -7.03 21.08
CA LEU A 20 -7.74 -6.69 21.51
C LEU A 20 -6.77 -6.85 20.32
N THR A 21 -5.99 -5.81 20.05
CA THR A 21 -4.92 -5.83 19.03
C THR A 21 -3.56 -5.78 19.68
N GLY A 22 -2.76 -6.84 19.50
CA GLY A 22 -1.37 -6.94 19.96
C GLY A 22 -1.19 -6.66 21.46
N GLU A 23 -2.17 -7.01 22.30
CA GLU A 23 -2.18 -6.77 23.76
C GLU A 23 -2.01 -5.30 24.21
N LYS A 24 -1.99 -4.33 23.30
CA LYS A 24 -1.79 -2.90 23.62
C LYS A 24 -3.03 -2.06 23.37
N ILE A 25 -3.86 -2.45 22.41
CA ILE A 25 -4.94 -1.61 21.91
C ILE A 25 -6.27 -2.35 22.02
N LEU A 26 -7.24 -1.67 22.60
CA LEU A 26 -8.64 -2.07 22.63
C LEU A 26 -9.40 -1.34 21.53
N LEU A 27 -10.04 -2.10 20.65
CA LEU A 27 -11.00 -1.61 19.67
C LEU A 27 -12.40 -1.97 20.15
N SER A 28 -13.27 -0.99 20.33
CA SER A 28 -14.67 -1.23 20.75
C SER A 28 -15.65 -0.58 19.77
N ARG A 29 -16.72 -1.30 19.45
CA ARG A 29 -17.85 -0.80 18.66
C ARG A 29 -18.85 -0.11 19.58
N GLN A 30 -19.10 1.18 19.35
CA GLN A 30 -19.94 2.05 20.17
C GLN A 30 -21.04 2.72 19.31
N PRO A 31 -22.22 3.02 19.87
CA PRO A 31 -23.32 3.63 19.13
C PRO A 31 -23.09 5.12 18.80
N ALA A 32 -22.11 5.76 19.44
CA ALA A 32 -21.77 7.16 19.24
C ALA A 32 -20.25 7.34 19.18
N PRO A 33 -19.74 8.38 18.51
CA PRO A 33 -18.32 8.69 18.52
C PRO A 33 -17.85 9.10 19.93
N PRO A 34 -16.54 9.02 20.22
CA PRO A 34 -15.99 9.41 21.51
C PRO A 34 -16.21 10.91 21.77
N THR A 35 -16.39 11.28 23.03
CA THR A 35 -16.50 12.69 23.45
C THR A 35 -15.18 13.44 23.34
N ASN A 36 -14.05 12.72 23.44
CA ASN A 36 -12.73 13.26 23.22
C ASN A 36 -12.42 13.28 21.70
N PRO A 37 -12.28 14.46 21.07
CA PRO A 37 -12.03 14.56 19.63
C PRO A 37 -10.65 14.01 19.21
N ASN A 38 -9.71 13.87 20.15
CA ASN A 38 -8.39 13.31 19.87
C ASN A 38 -8.34 11.78 19.97
N GLN A 39 -9.44 11.15 20.38
CA GLN A 39 -9.52 9.70 20.44
C GLN A 39 -9.81 9.13 19.04
N PRO A 40 -8.94 8.27 18.48
CA PRO A 40 -9.16 7.71 17.15
C PRO A 40 -10.48 6.93 17.09
N SER A 41 -11.31 7.28 16.13
CA SER A 41 -12.58 6.60 15.86
C SER A 41 -12.99 6.76 14.40
N TRP A 42 -13.80 5.83 13.92
CA TRP A 42 -14.32 5.83 12.55
C TRP A 42 -15.65 5.09 12.46
N SER A 43 -16.40 5.34 11.38
CA SER A 43 -17.69 4.71 11.14
C SER A 43 -17.55 3.19 10.91
N ASP A 44 -18.46 2.40 11.46
CA ASP A 44 -18.59 0.99 11.14
C ASP A 44 -19.32 0.74 9.80
N GLY A 45 -19.84 1.81 9.17
CA GLY A 45 -20.62 1.78 7.94
C GLY A 45 -22.11 1.45 8.15
N ARG A 46 -22.55 1.21 9.38
CA ARG A 46 -23.91 0.77 9.76
C ARG A 46 -24.53 1.64 10.86
N GLY A 47 -23.98 2.83 11.10
CA GLY A 47 -24.50 3.81 12.05
C GLY A 47 -23.88 3.74 13.44
N ALA A 48 -22.93 2.85 13.67
CA ALA A 48 -22.09 2.79 14.86
C ALA A 48 -20.65 3.25 14.53
N PHE A 49 -19.81 3.24 15.55
CA PHE A 49 -18.42 3.72 15.48
C PHE A 49 -17.49 2.70 16.09
N PHE A 50 -16.37 2.45 15.43
CA PHE A 50 -15.22 1.83 16.07
C PHE A 50 -14.43 2.90 16.81
N VAL A 51 -14.07 2.63 18.06
CA VAL A 51 -13.34 3.55 18.93
C VAL A 51 -12.10 2.85 19.46
N LEU A 52 -10.96 3.52 19.31
CA LEU A 52 -9.66 3.01 19.75
C LEU A 52 -9.31 3.51 21.14
N SER A 53 -8.77 2.64 21.99
CA SER A 53 -8.28 2.99 23.32
C SER A 53 -7.11 2.09 23.74
N ASN A 54 -6.41 2.45 24.81
CA ASN A 54 -5.39 1.58 25.38
C ASN A 54 -6.04 0.34 26.01
N ALA A 55 -5.39 -0.80 25.89
CA ALA A 55 -5.81 -2.01 26.57
C ALA A 55 -5.84 -1.80 28.11
N PRO A 56 -6.86 -2.31 28.81
CA PRO A 56 -6.94 -2.19 30.27
C PRO A 56 -5.89 -3.05 30.97
N SER A 57 -5.64 -2.76 32.25
CA SER A 57 -4.83 -3.61 33.12
C SER A 57 -5.67 -4.03 34.33
N PRO A 58 -5.90 -5.34 34.57
CA PRO A 58 -5.39 -6.49 33.80
C PRO A 58 -6.01 -6.61 32.39
N LEU A 59 -5.33 -7.36 31.50
CA LEU A 59 -5.86 -7.66 30.17
C LEU A 59 -7.16 -8.48 30.26
N PRO A 60 -8.12 -8.23 29.37
CA PRO A 60 -9.35 -9.01 29.31
C PRO A 60 -9.06 -10.43 28.84
N GLN A 61 -9.93 -11.38 29.20
CA GLN A 61 -9.90 -12.70 28.59
C GLN A 61 -10.26 -12.57 27.10
N CYS A 62 -9.45 -13.17 26.24
CA CYS A 62 -9.62 -13.10 24.80
C CYS A 62 -9.70 -14.50 24.18
N GLU A 63 -10.42 -14.59 23.06
CA GLU A 63 -10.54 -15.78 22.23
C GLU A 63 -9.92 -15.53 20.85
N ALA A 64 -9.62 -16.63 20.13
CA ALA A 64 -9.11 -16.53 18.77
C ALA A 64 -10.14 -15.86 17.85
N HIS A 65 -9.71 -14.86 17.08
CA HIS A 65 -10.58 -14.17 16.13
C HIS A 65 -10.63 -14.92 14.78
N PRO A 66 -11.79 -15.41 14.33
CA PRO A 66 -11.90 -16.15 13.07
C PRO A 66 -11.56 -15.27 11.86
N ALA A 67 -10.88 -15.86 10.87
CA ALA A 67 -10.46 -15.16 9.66
C ALA A 67 -11.64 -14.65 8.83
N ASP A 68 -12.74 -15.40 8.82
CA ASP A 68 -13.99 -15.17 8.11
C ASP A 68 -15.05 -14.44 8.98
N SER A 69 -14.63 -13.85 10.10
CA SER A 69 -15.51 -13.04 10.95
C SER A 69 -16.24 -11.97 10.12
N THR A 70 -17.54 -11.84 10.33
CA THR A 70 -18.37 -10.81 9.68
C THR A 70 -18.11 -9.41 10.23
N GLU A 71 -17.54 -9.30 11.43
CA GLU A 71 -17.30 -8.03 12.10
C GLU A 71 -15.95 -7.43 11.69
N LEU A 72 -14.88 -8.22 11.78
CA LEU A 72 -13.53 -7.84 11.38
C LEU A 72 -12.93 -8.89 10.43
N PRO A 73 -13.43 -9.04 9.19
CA PRO A 73 -12.91 -10.05 8.27
C PRO A 73 -11.46 -9.76 7.93
N ARG A 74 -10.64 -10.82 7.91
CA ARG A 74 -9.26 -10.73 7.42
C ARG A 74 -9.29 -10.72 5.89
N VAL A 75 -8.96 -9.57 5.30
CA VAL A 75 -9.02 -9.35 3.84
C VAL A 75 -7.72 -9.69 3.13
N TYR A 76 -6.62 -9.78 3.87
CA TYR A 76 -5.31 -10.14 3.33
C TYR A 76 -4.43 -10.77 4.42
N ALA A 77 -3.63 -11.76 4.03
CA ALA A 77 -2.57 -12.31 4.87
C ALA A 77 -1.47 -12.93 3.99
N VAL A 78 -0.21 -12.77 4.38
CA VAL A 78 0.93 -13.44 3.75
C VAL A 78 1.80 -14.07 4.83
N GLY A 79 1.73 -15.41 4.90
CA GLY A 79 2.48 -16.20 5.89
C GLY A 79 2.27 -15.66 7.30
N ASP A 80 3.37 -15.57 8.05
CA ASP A 80 3.46 -14.92 9.37
C ASP A 80 4.02 -13.49 9.27
N GLN A 81 3.88 -12.81 8.13
CA GLN A 81 4.63 -11.57 7.88
C GLN A 81 3.75 -10.32 7.90
N SER A 82 2.54 -10.42 7.35
CA SER A 82 1.61 -9.31 7.22
C SER A 82 0.18 -9.83 7.21
N ALA A 83 -0.71 -9.13 7.90
CA ALA A 83 -2.14 -9.37 7.88
C ALA A 83 -2.91 -8.05 7.89
N VAL A 84 -4.05 -8.04 7.20
CA VAL A 84 -4.95 -6.88 7.11
C VAL A 84 -6.38 -7.31 7.37
N TRP A 85 -7.05 -6.59 8.26
CA TRP A 85 -8.46 -6.77 8.58
C TRP A 85 -9.25 -5.52 8.20
N ARG A 86 -10.48 -5.71 7.76
CA ARG A 86 -11.42 -4.60 7.55
C ARG A 86 -12.20 -4.37 8.84
N ALA A 87 -12.26 -3.12 9.30
CA ALA A 87 -13.05 -2.67 10.44
C ALA A 87 -13.99 -1.55 9.98
N GLY A 88 -15.14 -1.91 9.39
CA GLY A 88 -16.07 -0.93 8.82
C GLY A 88 -15.40 -0.08 7.72
N GLU A 89 -15.29 1.23 7.96
CA GLU A 89 -14.64 2.20 7.08
C GLU A 89 -13.14 2.42 7.38
N ALA A 90 -12.46 1.46 7.99
CA ALA A 90 -11.00 1.44 8.14
C ALA A 90 -10.40 0.05 7.90
N PHE A 91 -9.08 0.02 7.78
CA PHE A 91 -8.27 -1.19 7.70
C PHE A 91 -7.23 -1.20 8.81
N ILE A 92 -7.12 -2.33 9.50
CA ILE A 92 -6.09 -2.59 10.51
C ILE A 92 -5.02 -3.44 9.82
N LYS A 93 -3.79 -2.95 9.78
CA LYS A 93 -2.62 -3.65 9.24
C LYS A 93 -1.68 -4.03 10.39
N ALA A 94 -1.22 -5.27 10.41
CA ALA A 94 -0.16 -5.75 11.30
C ALA A 94 0.96 -6.36 10.45
N GLN A 95 2.20 -5.94 10.69
CA GLN A 95 3.37 -6.38 9.92
C GLN A 95 4.56 -6.66 10.84
N ASN A 96 5.32 -7.72 10.58
CA ASN A 96 6.59 -7.95 11.25
C ASN A 96 7.65 -6.93 10.81
N LEU A 97 8.49 -6.47 11.74
CA LEU A 97 9.58 -5.53 11.50
C LEU A 97 10.82 -6.20 10.87
N THR A 98 10.67 -6.75 9.66
CA THR A 98 11.78 -7.39 8.93
C THR A 98 12.83 -6.41 8.40
N HIS A 99 12.43 -5.15 8.19
CA HIS A 99 13.30 -4.07 7.73
C HIS A 99 13.17 -2.86 8.67
N PRO A 100 14.00 -2.77 9.73
CA PRO A 100 13.83 -1.76 10.78
C PRO A 100 14.10 -0.33 10.31
N LYS A 101 14.87 -0.14 9.22
CA LYS A 101 15.17 1.17 8.64
C LYS A 101 14.30 1.52 7.42
N ARG A 102 13.23 0.76 7.16
CA ARG A 102 12.30 1.06 6.06
C ARG A 102 11.48 2.28 6.44
N THR A 103 11.29 3.19 5.48
CA THR A 103 10.25 4.23 5.59
C THR A 103 8.89 3.57 5.83
N ARG A 104 8.16 4.05 6.82
CA ARG A 104 6.85 3.50 7.15
C ARG A 104 5.77 4.13 6.28
N GLU A 105 4.71 3.37 6.03
CA GLU A 105 3.60 3.85 5.19
C GLU A 105 2.96 5.12 5.79
N HIS A 106 2.87 5.24 7.11
CA HIS A 106 2.35 6.47 7.74
C HIS A 106 3.20 7.70 7.42
N THR A 107 4.54 7.56 7.39
CA THR A 107 5.47 8.63 7.02
C THR A 107 5.30 9.04 5.55
N THR A 108 5.11 8.06 4.66
CA THR A 108 4.82 8.34 3.25
C THR A 108 3.47 9.05 3.09
N LEU A 109 2.42 8.62 3.81
CA LEU A 109 1.11 9.25 3.77
C LEU A 109 1.13 10.68 4.31
N GLU A 110 1.90 10.95 5.37
CA GLU A 110 2.12 12.31 5.88
C GLU A 110 2.86 13.19 4.86
N PHE A 111 3.92 12.66 4.24
CA PHE A 111 4.60 13.36 3.12
C PHE A 111 3.64 13.68 1.99
N LEU A 112 2.76 12.73 1.62
CA LEU A 112 1.76 12.96 0.59
C LEU A 112 0.83 14.08 1.03
N GLN A 113 0.21 14.01 2.21
CA GLN A 113 -0.69 15.06 2.71
C GLN A 113 -0.07 16.47 2.71
N SER A 114 1.26 16.59 2.82
CA SER A 114 1.97 17.88 2.71
C SER A 114 2.02 18.48 1.29
N LYS A 115 1.64 17.73 0.24
CA LYS A 115 1.63 18.20 -1.14
C LYS A 115 0.26 18.81 -1.48
N GLU A 116 0.25 20.03 -1.98
CA GLU A 116 -0.99 20.79 -2.25
C GLU A 116 -1.79 20.31 -3.48
N LEU A 117 -1.46 19.17 -4.09
CA LEU A 117 -2.01 18.77 -5.39
C LEU A 117 -2.32 17.28 -5.44
N PHE A 118 -3.48 16.88 -4.91
CA PHE A 118 -4.08 15.59 -5.19
C PHE A 118 -5.45 15.75 -5.82
N ASP A 119 -5.53 15.32 -7.07
CA ASP A 119 -6.80 15.01 -7.72
C ASP A 119 -7.04 13.48 -7.64
N PHE A 120 -6.57 12.87 -6.55
CA PHE A 120 -6.79 11.47 -6.19
C PHE A 120 -6.85 11.30 -4.68
N LYS A 121 -7.55 10.27 -4.23
CA LYS A 121 -7.75 9.97 -2.81
C LYS A 121 -6.60 9.10 -2.27
N ILE A 122 -6.21 9.31 -1.02
CA ILE A 122 -5.28 8.46 -0.29
C ILE A 122 -5.89 8.08 1.07
N PRO A 123 -5.45 6.98 1.71
CA PRO A 123 -5.86 6.66 3.07
C PRO A 123 -5.42 7.74 4.06
N HIS A 124 -6.25 8.01 5.06
CA HIS A 124 -5.86 8.82 6.22
C HIS A 124 -5.36 7.90 7.33
N VAL A 125 -4.23 8.25 7.96
CA VAL A 125 -3.70 7.53 9.11
C VAL A 125 -4.57 7.84 10.33
N LEU A 126 -5.22 6.81 10.89
CA LEU A 126 -6.04 6.91 12.10
C LEU A 126 -5.23 6.53 13.34
N TYR A 127 -4.29 5.61 13.18
CA TYR A 127 -3.39 5.17 14.24
C TYR A 127 -2.15 4.51 13.63
N HIS A 128 -1.01 4.60 14.30
CA HIS A 128 0.13 3.73 14.04
C HIS A 128 0.96 3.53 15.29
N GLY A 129 1.75 2.45 15.34
CA GLY A 129 2.84 2.34 16.29
C GLY A 129 3.60 1.03 16.18
N GLU A 130 4.71 0.96 16.91
CA GLU A 130 5.65 -0.15 16.86
C GLU A 130 5.89 -0.71 18.26
N TRP A 131 5.60 -1.99 18.45
CA TRP A 131 5.84 -2.73 19.69
C TRP A 131 5.95 -4.21 19.37
N ASP A 132 6.61 -4.97 20.25
CA ASP A 132 6.74 -6.43 20.15
C ASP A 132 7.23 -6.92 18.76
N ALA A 133 8.21 -6.20 18.21
CA ALA A 133 8.80 -6.42 16.88
C ALA A 133 7.81 -6.33 15.70
N ARG A 134 6.70 -5.61 15.90
CA ARG A 134 5.65 -5.39 14.90
C ARG A 134 5.38 -3.91 14.67
N TYR A 135 4.97 -3.63 13.45
CA TYR A 135 4.36 -2.38 13.04
C TYR A 135 2.86 -2.59 12.88
N TYR A 136 2.09 -1.75 13.57
CA TYR A 136 0.64 -1.68 13.45
C TYR A 136 0.26 -0.35 12.84
N MET A 137 -0.70 -0.38 11.91
CA MET A 137 -1.25 0.81 11.31
C MET A 137 -2.75 0.65 11.10
N ILE A 138 -3.52 1.70 11.39
CA ILE A 138 -4.94 1.78 11.08
C ILE A 138 -5.13 2.95 10.14
N VAL A 139 -5.74 2.70 8.99
CA VAL A 139 -6.00 3.71 7.96
C VAL A 139 -7.45 3.72 7.53
N SER A 140 -7.97 4.89 7.16
CA SER A 140 -9.32 5.02 6.63
C SER A 140 -9.46 4.27 5.30
N ARG A 141 -10.66 3.78 5.04
CA ARG A 141 -11.02 3.23 3.72
C ARG A 141 -11.02 4.34 2.68
N VAL A 142 -10.44 4.02 1.52
CA VAL A 142 -10.58 4.84 0.31
C VAL A 142 -11.81 4.33 -0.46
N PRO A 143 -12.77 5.21 -0.84
CA PRO A 143 -13.93 4.82 -1.63
C PRO A 143 -13.56 4.26 -3.00
N GLY A 144 -14.44 3.44 -3.55
CA GLY A 144 -14.27 2.81 -4.87
C GLY A 144 -14.15 1.29 -4.78
N GLN A 145 -14.07 0.69 -5.97
CA GLN A 145 -13.72 -0.73 -6.16
C GLN A 145 -12.28 -0.79 -6.65
N THR A 146 -11.58 -1.90 -6.41
CA THR A 146 -10.25 -2.05 -7.00
C THR A 146 -10.34 -2.09 -8.52
N LEU A 147 -9.28 -1.67 -9.21
CA LEU A 147 -9.25 -1.74 -10.67
C LEU A 147 -9.37 -3.19 -11.15
N ILE A 148 -8.88 -4.17 -10.37
CA ILE A 148 -9.07 -5.60 -10.65
C ILE A 148 -10.55 -5.95 -10.77
N GLU A 149 -11.36 -5.51 -9.82
CA GLU A 149 -12.79 -5.82 -9.77
C GLU A 149 -13.58 -5.07 -10.85
N ALA A 150 -13.22 -3.82 -11.12
CA ALA A 150 -13.95 -2.97 -12.05
C ALA A 150 -13.57 -3.20 -13.52
N TRP A 151 -12.32 -3.52 -13.84
CA TRP A 151 -11.83 -3.63 -15.23
C TRP A 151 -12.64 -4.56 -16.15
N PRO A 152 -13.13 -5.74 -15.71
CA PRO A 152 -13.91 -6.63 -16.55
C PRO A 152 -15.22 -6.03 -17.06
N THR A 153 -15.83 -5.10 -16.31
CA THR A 153 -17.12 -4.47 -16.65
C THR A 153 -16.98 -3.12 -17.31
N MET A 154 -15.78 -2.51 -17.32
CA MET A 154 -15.51 -1.25 -18.00
C MET A 154 -15.57 -1.40 -19.52
N ASP A 155 -16.15 -0.40 -20.19
CA ASP A 155 -16.00 -0.21 -21.62
C ASP A 155 -14.61 0.34 -21.98
N GLU A 156 -14.33 0.44 -23.27
CA GLU A 156 -13.02 0.87 -23.76
C GLU A 156 -12.73 2.35 -23.46
N GLU A 157 -13.75 3.21 -23.46
CA GLU A 157 -13.60 4.63 -23.14
C GLU A 157 -13.12 4.80 -21.69
N LEU A 158 -13.75 4.07 -20.76
CA LEU A 158 -13.43 4.15 -19.35
C LEU A 158 -12.08 3.49 -19.03
N ARG A 159 -11.74 2.39 -19.70
CA ARG A 159 -10.40 1.79 -19.60
C ARG A 159 -9.33 2.77 -20.06
N GLN A 160 -9.53 3.40 -21.22
CA GLN A 160 -8.60 4.40 -21.74
C GLN A 160 -8.48 5.59 -20.79
N TYR A 161 -9.59 6.06 -20.23
CA TYR A 161 -9.60 7.11 -19.22
C TYR A 161 -8.70 6.77 -18.02
N TYR A 162 -8.87 5.60 -17.40
CA TYR A 162 -8.06 5.24 -16.22
C TYR A 162 -6.59 4.95 -16.56
N VAL A 163 -6.29 4.41 -17.74
CA VAL A 163 -4.91 4.27 -18.24
C VAL A 163 -4.24 5.64 -18.34
N HIS A 164 -4.91 6.61 -18.98
CA HIS A 164 -4.39 7.97 -19.11
C HIS A 164 -4.24 8.61 -17.74
N ARG A 165 -5.25 8.45 -16.89
CA ARG A 165 -5.26 9.03 -15.55
C ARG A 165 -4.08 8.54 -14.71
N VAL A 166 -3.81 7.23 -14.69
CA VAL A 166 -2.69 6.68 -13.92
C VAL A 166 -1.34 7.11 -14.49
N ALA A 167 -1.20 7.22 -15.81
CA ALA A 167 0.02 7.74 -16.42
C ALA A 167 0.27 9.21 -16.03
N ASP A 168 -0.78 10.05 -16.04
CA ASP A 168 -0.71 11.43 -15.57
C ASP A 168 -0.31 11.49 -14.09
N LEU A 169 -0.89 10.65 -13.23
CA LEU A 169 -0.49 10.57 -11.82
C LEU A 169 0.98 10.19 -11.64
N CYS A 170 1.49 9.23 -12.43
CA CYS A 170 2.91 8.87 -12.43
C CYS A 170 3.78 10.07 -12.79
N THR A 171 3.40 10.86 -13.79
CA THR A 171 4.16 12.07 -14.16
C THR A 171 4.12 13.16 -13.12
N LYS A 172 2.97 13.38 -12.47
CA LYS A 172 2.80 14.36 -11.38
C LYS A 172 3.65 13.99 -10.17
N MET A 173 3.59 12.72 -9.73
CA MET A 173 4.44 12.23 -8.66
C MET A 173 5.93 12.39 -9.00
N ALA A 174 6.28 12.18 -10.28
CA ALA A 174 7.66 12.31 -10.73
C ALA A 174 8.21 13.75 -10.72
N GLU A 175 7.38 14.77 -10.46
CA GLU A 175 7.83 16.14 -10.22
C GLU A 175 8.54 16.29 -8.87
N TRP A 176 8.21 15.45 -7.88
CA TRP A 176 8.87 15.47 -6.58
C TRP A 176 10.21 14.74 -6.66
N LYS A 177 11.29 15.51 -6.49
CA LYS A 177 12.67 15.01 -6.63
C LYS A 177 13.24 14.59 -5.28
N GLY A 178 14.20 13.67 -5.34
CA GLY A 178 14.99 13.23 -4.20
C GLY A 178 16.48 13.14 -4.54
N GLU A 179 17.32 13.03 -3.52
CA GLU A 179 18.79 13.02 -3.67
C GLU A 179 19.40 11.62 -3.60
N ALA A 180 18.64 10.63 -3.14
CA ALA A 180 19.06 9.23 -3.01
C ALA A 180 17.92 8.26 -3.33
N ILE A 181 18.26 7.00 -3.63
CA ILE A 181 17.26 5.95 -3.88
C ILE A 181 16.79 5.41 -2.52
N CYS A 182 15.78 6.06 -1.96
CA CYS A 182 15.29 5.86 -0.60
C CYS A 182 13.81 6.27 -0.48
N GLY A 183 13.18 6.02 0.66
CA GLY A 183 11.87 6.60 0.96
C GLY A 183 11.95 8.08 1.33
N VAL A 184 10.79 8.67 1.62
CA VAL A 184 10.63 10.14 1.76
C VAL A 184 11.40 10.77 2.92
N ASP A 185 11.76 9.97 3.92
CA ASP A 185 12.52 10.35 5.12
C ASP A 185 13.99 9.90 5.06
N GLY A 186 14.46 9.44 3.90
CA GLY A 186 15.80 8.85 3.74
C GLY A 186 15.90 7.39 4.17
N GLY A 187 14.82 6.79 4.66
CA GLY A 187 14.75 5.37 5.00
C GLY A 187 14.92 4.44 3.79
N LYS A 188 15.16 3.15 4.06
CA LYS A 188 15.38 2.14 3.01
C LYS A 188 14.11 1.94 2.18
N LEU A 189 14.29 1.90 0.85
CA LEU A 189 13.24 1.60 -0.11
C LEU A 189 13.17 0.08 -0.35
N THR A 190 12.04 -0.56 -0.07
CA THR A 190 11.86 -2.01 -0.28
C THR A 190 11.39 -2.36 -1.70
N GLU A 191 12.03 -1.78 -2.71
CA GLU A 191 11.82 -2.14 -4.11
C GLU A 191 12.78 -3.27 -4.50
N LEU A 192 12.32 -4.52 -4.32
CA LEU A 192 13.16 -5.70 -4.49
C LEU A 192 13.60 -5.93 -5.94
N TYR A 193 12.88 -5.42 -6.94
CA TYR A 193 13.31 -5.55 -8.33
C TYR A 193 14.53 -4.67 -8.65
N LEU A 194 14.81 -3.63 -7.86
CA LEU A 194 16.06 -2.85 -7.97
C LEU A 194 17.22 -3.50 -7.19
N SER A 195 16.93 -4.53 -6.40
CA SER A 195 17.92 -5.24 -5.60
C SER A 195 18.49 -6.45 -6.33
N LYS A 196 19.73 -6.80 -5.99
CA LYS A 196 20.37 -8.07 -6.32
C LYS A 196 20.74 -8.73 -5.00
N GLY A 197 20.02 -9.77 -4.61
CA GLY A 197 20.09 -10.35 -3.27
C GLY A 197 19.17 -9.65 -2.26
N LYS A 198 19.63 -9.48 -1.00
CA LYS A 198 18.81 -8.93 0.10
C LYS A 198 19.12 -7.47 0.47
N GLY A 199 20.04 -6.81 -0.24
CA GLY A 199 20.48 -5.46 0.07
C GLY A 199 19.54 -4.40 -0.51
N VAL A 200 18.85 -3.66 0.36
CA VAL A 200 18.00 -2.50 0.02
C VAL A 200 18.57 -1.18 0.57
N ASP A 201 19.87 -1.14 0.82
CA ASP A 201 20.58 0.06 1.22
C ASP A 201 20.67 1.05 0.03
N PRO A 202 20.48 2.36 0.23
CA PRO A 202 20.45 3.35 -0.85
C PRO A 202 21.66 3.31 -1.78
N ASP A 203 22.87 3.13 -1.24
CA ASP A 203 24.10 3.04 -2.05
C ASP A 203 24.16 1.77 -2.90
N ILE A 204 23.63 0.66 -2.39
CA ILE A 204 23.53 -0.60 -3.13
C ILE A 204 22.52 -0.43 -4.27
N LEU A 205 21.34 0.12 -3.98
CA LEU A 205 20.32 0.37 -4.99
C LEU A 205 20.82 1.33 -6.07
N LYS A 206 21.56 2.38 -5.69
CA LYS A 206 22.20 3.30 -6.63
C LYS A 206 23.19 2.58 -7.56
N LYS A 207 24.09 1.76 -6.99
CA LYS A 207 25.03 0.96 -7.77
C LYS A 207 24.32 0.00 -8.72
N ASN A 208 23.26 -0.66 -8.27
CA ASN A 208 22.48 -1.57 -9.10
C ASN A 208 21.79 -0.83 -10.25
N CYS A 209 21.14 0.32 -9.98
CA CYS A 209 20.50 1.12 -11.01
C CYS A 209 21.49 1.59 -12.09
N MET A 210 22.69 2.01 -11.69
CA MET A 210 23.77 2.34 -12.63
C MET A 210 24.19 1.11 -13.46
N GLY A 211 24.30 -0.07 -12.82
CA GLY A 211 24.60 -1.33 -13.51
C GLY A 211 23.50 -1.77 -14.48
N MET A 212 22.25 -1.39 -14.22
CA MET A 212 21.10 -1.58 -15.11
C MET A 212 21.00 -0.48 -16.19
N GLY A 213 21.92 0.48 -16.22
CA GLY A 213 21.96 1.56 -17.22
C GLY A 213 20.94 2.67 -17.01
N MET A 214 20.38 2.83 -15.80
CA MET A 214 19.46 3.93 -15.48
C MET A 214 20.22 5.20 -15.08
N ASP A 215 19.64 6.37 -15.37
CA ASP A 215 20.15 7.65 -14.92
C ASP A 215 19.82 7.91 -13.44
N VAL A 216 20.85 7.87 -12.59
CA VAL A 216 20.74 8.14 -11.15
C VAL A 216 20.99 9.62 -10.79
N SER A 217 21.18 10.50 -11.78
CA SER A 217 21.32 11.95 -11.56
C SER A 217 19.98 12.66 -11.35
N CYS A 218 18.88 12.04 -11.79
CA CYS A 218 17.52 12.55 -11.64
C CYS A 218 16.62 11.49 -10.99
N LEU A 219 16.43 11.60 -9.68
CA LEU A 219 15.55 10.70 -8.94
C LEU A 219 14.19 11.35 -8.72
N VAL A 220 13.13 10.55 -8.89
CA VAL A 220 11.75 10.99 -8.88
C VAL A 220 10.93 10.13 -7.92
N PHE A 221 9.94 10.73 -7.27
CA PHE A 221 9.05 9.99 -6.39
C PHE A 221 8.09 9.11 -7.21
N TYR A 222 7.97 7.86 -6.80
CA TYR A 222 7.09 6.86 -7.42
C TYR A 222 6.56 5.88 -6.40
N HIS A 223 5.33 5.39 -6.62
CA HIS A 223 4.64 4.45 -5.74
C HIS A 223 5.35 3.09 -5.60
N CYS A 224 6.06 2.63 -6.64
CA CYS A 224 6.78 1.35 -6.72
C CYS A 224 5.92 0.06 -6.61
N ASP A 225 4.68 0.12 -6.10
CA ASP A 225 3.70 -0.99 -6.18
C ASP A 225 2.34 -0.57 -6.76
N LEU A 226 2.34 0.10 -7.93
CA LEU A 226 1.13 0.67 -8.54
C LEU A 226 0.31 -0.38 -9.33
N ARG A 227 0.11 -1.54 -8.73
CA ARG A 227 -0.67 -2.65 -9.29
C ARG A 227 -2.18 -2.35 -9.32
N PRO A 228 -2.96 -3.01 -10.20
CA PRO A 228 -4.41 -2.85 -10.25
C PRO A 228 -5.14 -2.98 -8.90
N GLY A 229 -4.67 -3.88 -8.01
CA GLY A 229 -5.27 -4.08 -6.69
C GLY A 229 -5.08 -2.90 -5.72
N ASN A 230 -4.14 -2.01 -6.00
CA ASN A 230 -3.83 -0.83 -5.18
C ASN A 230 -4.44 0.46 -5.76
N ILE A 231 -5.22 0.34 -6.85
CA ILE A 231 -5.91 1.46 -7.51
C ILE A 231 -7.40 1.29 -7.30
N LEU A 232 -8.03 2.29 -6.70
CA LEU A 232 -9.45 2.34 -6.39
C LEU A 232 -10.10 3.27 -7.40
N VAL A 233 -11.17 2.82 -8.04
CA VAL A 233 -11.87 3.56 -9.09
C VAL A 233 -13.34 3.72 -8.76
N GLU A 234 -13.90 4.85 -9.19
CA GLU A 234 -15.31 5.19 -9.04
C GLU A 234 -15.93 5.57 -10.40
N PRO A 235 -16.12 4.59 -11.32
CA PRO A 235 -16.66 4.82 -12.66
C PRO A 235 -17.88 5.73 -12.72
N ASP A 236 -18.83 5.50 -11.82
CA ASP A 236 -20.14 6.16 -11.81
C ASP A 236 -20.17 7.43 -10.94
N ASN A 237 -19.10 7.71 -10.19
CA ASN A 237 -19.01 8.86 -9.29
C ASN A 237 -17.83 9.74 -9.67
N ASN A 238 -18.07 10.59 -10.69
CA ASN A 238 -17.10 11.56 -11.24
C ASN A 238 -15.77 10.94 -11.70
N ARG A 239 -15.75 9.64 -12.03
CA ARG A 239 -14.54 8.90 -12.42
C ARG A 239 -13.40 9.06 -11.42
N GLY A 240 -13.74 9.09 -10.12
CA GLY A 240 -12.80 9.26 -9.03
C GLY A 240 -11.72 8.18 -9.02
N ILE A 241 -10.53 8.54 -8.55
CA ILE A 241 -9.41 7.60 -8.38
C ILE A 241 -8.81 7.75 -6.99
N GLY A 242 -8.47 6.62 -6.37
CA GLY A 242 -7.77 6.55 -5.11
C GLY A 242 -6.62 5.55 -5.19
N ILE A 243 -5.55 5.80 -4.43
CA ILE A 243 -4.35 4.96 -4.44
C ILE A 243 -4.04 4.56 -2.99
N ILE A 244 -3.82 3.27 -2.77
CA ILE A 244 -3.55 2.69 -1.45
C ILE A 244 -2.22 1.92 -1.45
N ASP A 245 -1.76 1.53 -0.26
CA ASP A 245 -0.59 0.66 -0.08
C ASP A 245 0.75 1.33 -0.44
N TRP A 246 1.00 2.47 0.19
CA TRP A 246 2.13 3.35 -0.07
C TRP A 246 3.45 2.91 0.58
N GLU A 247 3.51 1.67 1.09
CA GLU A 247 4.61 1.19 1.91
C GLU A 247 5.94 0.99 1.17
N THR A 248 5.88 0.91 -0.16
CA THR A 248 7.05 0.74 -1.04
C THR A 248 7.42 2.01 -1.80
N ALA A 249 6.70 3.12 -1.59
CA ALA A 249 6.93 4.33 -2.35
C ALA A 249 8.21 5.07 -1.92
N GLY A 250 8.85 5.74 -2.87
CA GLY A 250 10.06 6.51 -2.63
C GLY A 250 10.68 7.04 -3.91
N TYR A 251 11.92 7.50 -3.81
CA TYR A 251 12.70 8.08 -4.89
C TYR A 251 13.45 7.01 -5.68
N VAL A 252 13.29 7.03 -7.00
CA VAL A 252 13.87 6.06 -7.95
C VAL A 252 14.30 6.76 -9.23
N PRO A 253 15.15 6.15 -10.07
CA PRO A 253 15.42 6.67 -11.41
C PRO A 253 14.14 6.84 -12.22
N ARG A 254 14.08 7.87 -13.06
CA ARG A 254 12.86 8.19 -13.83
C ARG A 254 12.40 7.03 -14.72
N GLU A 255 13.33 6.28 -15.27
CA GLU A 255 13.09 5.11 -16.11
C GLU A 255 12.39 3.99 -15.34
N TRP A 256 12.56 3.94 -14.01
CA TRP A 256 11.94 2.93 -13.17
C TRP A 256 10.40 3.00 -13.20
N VAL A 257 9.84 4.21 -13.31
CA VAL A 257 8.40 4.46 -13.35
C VAL A 257 7.72 3.62 -14.44
N ARG A 258 8.31 3.53 -15.63
CA ARG A 258 7.80 2.70 -16.73
C ARG A 258 8.34 1.27 -16.68
N THR A 259 9.62 1.09 -16.33
CA THR A 259 10.25 -0.23 -16.25
C THR A 259 9.49 -1.17 -15.30
N LYS A 260 9.00 -0.65 -14.16
CA LYS A 260 8.24 -1.43 -13.19
C LYS A 260 6.94 -2.02 -13.77
N PHE A 261 6.19 -1.25 -14.58
CA PHE A 261 5.01 -1.76 -15.27
C PHE A 261 5.35 -2.92 -16.22
N HIS A 262 6.53 -2.89 -16.83
CA HIS A 262 6.93 -3.97 -17.72
C HIS A 262 7.36 -5.24 -16.98
N LEU A 263 8.11 -5.10 -15.88
CA LEU A 263 8.75 -6.25 -15.22
C LEU A 263 7.89 -6.93 -14.16
N SER A 264 7.05 -6.17 -13.45
CA SER A 264 6.35 -6.70 -12.28
C SER A 264 5.15 -7.54 -12.68
N SER A 265 5.16 -8.83 -12.32
CA SER A 265 4.00 -9.71 -12.48
C SER A 265 2.81 -9.27 -11.62
N GLY A 266 3.05 -8.49 -10.55
CA GLY A 266 1.98 -7.89 -9.76
C GLY A 266 1.12 -6.89 -10.55
N MET A 267 1.58 -6.44 -11.72
CA MET A 267 0.83 -5.55 -12.60
C MET A 267 -0.15 -6.28 -13.53
N ASP A 268 -0.10 -7.62 -13.58
CA ASP A 268 -1.07 -8.43 -14.30
C ASP A 268 -2.38 -8.55 -13.52
N PHE A 269 -3.51 -8.71 -14.23
CA PHE A 269 -4.76 -9.12 -13.60
C PHE A 269 -4.66 -10.58 -13.12
N PRO A 270 -5.08 -10.90 -11.89
CA PRO A 270 -5.11 -12.27 -11.39
C PRO A 270 -6.19 -13.07 -12.12
N ASP A 271 -6.01 -14.40 -12.18
CA ASP A 271 -7.02 -15.37 -12.64
C ASP A 271 -7.59 -15.14 -14.05
N VAL A 272 -6.82 -14.48 -14.94
CA VAL A 272 -7.13 -14.34 -16.37
C VAL A 272 -6.29 -15.33 -17.18
N GLU A 273 -6.95 -16.28 -17.87
CA GLU A 273 -6.27 -17.29 -18.71
C GLU A 273 -5.66 -16.70 -19.99
N ASP A 274 -6.34 -15.73 -20.59
CA ASP A 274 -5.87 -15.03 -21.78
C ASP A 274 -4.68 -14.12 -21.42
N MET A 275 -3.48 -14.51 -21.85
CA MET A 275 -2.23 -13.80 -21.54
C MET A 275 -2.22 -12.33 -22.02
N GLN A 276 -2.93 -12.03 -23.11
CA GLN A 276 -3.04 -10.67 -23.62
C GLN A 276 -3.89 -9.84 -22.66
N LYS A 277 -5.07 -10.35 -22.29
CA LYS A 277 -5.98 -9.69 -21.34
C LYS A 277 -5.38 -9.57 -19.94
N LYS A 278 -4.64 -10.59 -19.52
CA LYS A 278 -3.92 -10.62 -18.25
C LYS A 278 -2.94 -9.45 -18.10
N SER A 279 -2.25 -9.11 -19.19
CA SER A 279 -1.24 -8.05 -19.22
C SER A 279 -1.76 -6.71 -19.79
N ASP A 280 -3.06 -6.60 -20.08
CA ASP A 280 -3.62 -5.42 -20.74
C ASP A 280 -3.34 -4.14 -19.96
N TRP A 281 -3.59 -4.15 -18.65
CA TRP A 281 -3.33 -3.00 -17.79
C TRP A 281 -1.90 -2.50 -17.91
N ARG A 282 -0.93 -3.38 -17.61
CA ARG A 282 0.48 -2.99 -17.55
C ARG A 282 1.02 -2.56 -18.92
N ARG A 283 0.55 -3.20 -19.99
CA ARG A 283 0.91 -2.87 -21.37
C ARG A 283 0.36 -1.51 -21.78
N LEU A 284 -0.90 -1.22 -21.46
CA LEU A 284 -1.55 0.04 -21.84
C LEU A 284 -0.95 1.23 -21.10
N VAL A 285 -0.73 1.12 -19.79
CA VAL A 285 -0.07 2.17 -19.00
C VAL A 285 1.39 2.37 -19.43
N SER A 286 2.14 1.28 -19.63
CA SER A 286 3.54 1.39 -20.12
C SER A 286 3.62 2.09 -21.48
N ARG A 287 2.71 1.77 -22.41
CA ARG A 287 2.60 2.47 -23.70
C ARG A 287 2.31 3.96 -23.52
N ARG A 288 1.36 4.31 -22.64
CA ARG A 288 1.02 5.71 -22.38
C ARG A 288 2.19 6.47 -21.77
N LEU A 289 2.92 5.88 -20.82
CA LEU A 289 4.13 6.48 -20.24
C LEU A 289 5.22 6.69 -21.32
N ALA A 290 5.33 5.78 -22.28
CA ALA A 290 6.23 5.92 -23.43
C ALA A 290 5.86 7.13 -24.30
N GLU A 291 4.58 7.32 -24.61
CA GLU A 291 4.06 8.49 -25.35
C GLU A 291 4.36 9.81 -24.62
N MET A 292 4.41 9.78 -23.29
CA MET A 292 4.78 10.91 -22.43
C MET A 292 6.31 11.10 -22.29
N GLY A 293 7.11 10.35 -23.03
CA GLY A 293 8.58 10.47 -23.05
C GLY A 293 9.29 9.81 -21.88
N ILE A 294 8.63 8.93 -21.12
CA ILE A 294 9.30 8.12 -20.09
C ILE A 294 9.94 6.90 -20.76
N THR A 295 11.27 6.82 -20.66
CA THR A 295 12.07 5.69 -21.13
C THR A 295 12.00 4.51 -20.15
N GLU A 296 12.50 3.35 -20.56
CA GLU A 296 12.58 2.15 -19.73
C GLU A 296 13.95 1.49 -19.84
N ALA A 297 14.33 0.70 -18.83
CA ALA A 297 15.64 0.08 -18.68
C ALA A 297 15.58 -1.46 -18.63
N ILE A 298 14.65 -2.07 -19.38
CA ILE A 298 14.40 -3.53 -19.33
C ILE A 298 15.62 -4.34 -19.73
N ASN A 299 16.26 -4.02 -20.86
CA ASN A 299 17.41 -4.77 -21.35
C ASN A 299 18.58 -4.73 -20.35
N GLY A 300 18.85 -3.55 -19.80
CA GLY A 300 19.86 -3.36 -18.76
C GLY A 300 19.50 -4.10 -17.47
N TRP A 301 18.21 -4.12 -17.09
CA TRP A 301 17.73 -4.91 -15.96
C TRP A 301 17.95 -6.41 -16.17
N VAL A 302 17.54 -6.98 -17.31
CA VAL A 302 17.70 -8.41 -17.62
C VAL A 302 19.18 -8.81 -17.60
N THR A 303 20.02 -8.05 -18.32
CA THR A 303 21.47 -8.32 -18.35
C THR A 303 22.09 -8.23 -16.96
N PHE A 304 21.65 -7.29 -16.12
CA PHE A 304 22.16 -7.15 -14.77
C PHE A 304 21.77 -8.31 -13.83
N GLN A 305 20.61 -8.92 -14.04
CA GLN A 305 20.14 -10.07 -13.26
C GLN A 305 20.76 -11.40 -13.70
N ASP A 306 21.15 -11.52 -14.98
CA ASP A 306 21.78 -12.74 -15.52
C ASP A 306 23.26 -12.90 -15.13
N VAL A 307 23.93 -11.80 -14.76
CA VAL A 307 25.32 -11.75 -14.26
C VAL A 307 25.37 -12.04 -12.76
#